data_AF-A3J092-F1
#
_entry.id   AF-A3J092-F1
#
_cell.length_a   1.000
_cell.length_b   1.000
_cell.length_c   1.000
_cell.angle_alpha   90.00
_cell.angle_beta   90.00
_cell.angle_gamma   90.00
#
_symmetry.space_group_name_H-M   'P 1'
#
loop_
_entity.id
_entity.type
_entity.pdbx_description
1 polymer ?
#
loop_
_entity_poly.entity_id
_entity_poly.type
_entity_poly.pdbx_seq_one_letter_code
_entity_poly.pdbx_strand_id
1 'polypeptide(L)'
;MGSYFSPKKCFFTDKEKNGYSSVKIEGTKKIILKIKEGATTEEKAIVMREWYRKQLKLQIKPLLEKWEKIIEVSTNDWGVKHMKTKWGSCNTDSKSILLNLELAKKSP
;
A
#
# COMPACT_ATOMS: atom_id res chain seq x y z
N MET A 1 -2.60 1.16 25.36
CA MET A 1 -3.07 2.50 24.93
C MET A 1 -2.24 2.91 23.71
N GLY A 2 -2.83 2.98 22.52
CA GLY A 2 -2.10 3.22 21.27
C GLY A 2 -3.02 3.13 20.07
N SER A 3 -4.10 3.90 20.11
CA SER A 3 -5.08 4.03 19.04
C SER A 3 -4.48 4.84 17.88
N TYR A 4 -4.52 4.34 16.64
CA TYR A 4 -4.48 5.22 15.45
C TYR A 4 -5.37 4.70 14.33
N PHE A 5 -6.19 5.62 13.82
CA PHE A 5 -7.50 5.43 13.21
C PHE A 5 -7.55 6.05 11.79
N SER A 6 -7.88 5.19 10.80
CA SER A 6 -8.67 5.34 9.55
C SER A 6 -8.78 6.68 8.77
N PRO A 7 -8.97 6.55 7.44
CA PRO A 7 -10.19 7.06 6.82
C PRO A 7 -10.89 5.96 6.00
N LYS A 8 -12.20 5.83 6.23
CA LYS A 8 -13.13 4.75 5.86
C LYS A 8 -13.10 3.58 6.85
N LYS A 9 -14.09 3.57 7.75
CA LYS A 9 -14.40 2.52 8.74
C LYS A 9 -14.38 1.15 8.07
N CYS A 10 -13.22 0.50 8.06
CA CYS A 10 -13.07 -0.87 7.65
C CYS A 10 -13.13 -1.73 8.91
N PHE A 11 -14.15 -2.58 9.03
CA PHE A 11 -14.20 -3.53 10.14
C PHE A 11 -13.09 -4.54 9.91
N PHE A 12 -12.11 -4.55 10.83
CA PHE A 12 -11.05 -5.55 10.83
C PHE A 12 -11.64 -6.83 11.42
N THR A 13 -11.49 -7.94 10.72
CA THR A 13 -11.88 -9.24 11.25
C THR A 13 -10.66 -10.13 11.14
N ASP A 14 -9.95 -10.30 12.25
CA ASP A 14 -8.96 -11.37 12.39
C ASP A 14 -9.72 -12.69 12.27
N LYS A 15 -9.47 -13.43 11.19
CA LYS A 15 -9.88 -14.83 11.09
C LYS A 15 -8.63 -15.66 11.31
N GLU A 16 -8.43 -16.09 12.55
CA GLU A 16 -7.39 -17.04 12.95
C GLU A 16 -7.62 -18.36 12.21
N LYS A 17 -6.72 -18.68 11.29
CA LYS A 17 -6.66 -19.97 10.62
C LYS A 17 -5.21 -20.35 10.39
N ASN A 18 -4.90 -21.61 10.66
CA ASN A 18 -3.60 -22.22 10.41
C ASN A 18 -3.32 -22.21 8.89
N GLY A 19 -2.51 -21.26 8.39
CA GLY A 19 -2.22 -21.11 6.96
C GLY A 19 -1.46 -19.83 6.59
N TYR A 20 -1.21 -19.64 5.28
CA TYR A 20 -0.45 -18.51 4.73
C TYR A 20 -1.11 -17.15 5.03
N SER A 21 -0.27 -16.18 5.41
CA SER A 21 -0.70 -14.80 5.66
C SER A 21 -1.23 -14.16 4.38
N SER A 22 -2.48 -13.71 4.39
CA SER A 22 -3.12 -13.09 3.23
C SER A 22 -4.10 -12.01 3.64
N VAL A 23 -4.14 -10.93 2.87
CA VAL A 23 -5.07 -9.83 3.08
C VAL A 23 -6.07 -9.81 1.93
N LYS A 24 -7.36 -9.85 2.26
CA LYS A 24 -8.46 -9.76 1.30
C LYS A 24 -9.36 -8.60 1.65
N ILE A 25 -9.88 -7.90 0.65
CA ILE A 25 -10.97 -6.95 0.85
C ILE A 25 -12.28 -7.72 0.67
N GLU A 26 -13.17 -7.66 1.67
CA GLU A 26 -14.57 -8.07 1.52
C GLU A 26 -15.46 -6.82 1.40
N GLY A 27 -16.08 -6.63 0.25
CA GLY A 27 -16.96 -5.48 -0.05
C GLY A 27 -16.22 -4.14 -0.13
N THR A 28 -16.87 -3.05 0.27
CA THR A 28 -16.32 -1.68 0.21
C THR A 28 -15.67 -1.21 1.52
N LYS A 29 -15.83 -1.97 2.61
CA LYS A 29 -15.52 -1.52 3.98
C LYS A 29 -15.01 -2.63 4.90
N LYS A 30 -14.42 -3.72 4.40
CA LYS A 30 -13.80 -4.72 5.29
C LYS A 30 -12.50 -5.20 4.69
N ILE A 31 -11.43 -5.12 5.49
CA ILE A 31 -10.15 -5.72 5.16
C ILE A 31 -9.97 -6.88 6.13
N ILE A 32 -9.86 -8.08 5.58
CA ILE A 32 -9.67 -9.32 6.32
C ILE A 32 -8.20 -9.67 6.21
N LEU A 33 -7.49 -9.52 7.32
CA LEU A 33 -6.15 -10.04 7.51
C LEU A 33 -6.26 -11.47 8.04
N LYS A 34 -5.80 -12.44 7.25
CA LYS A 34 -5.51 -13.79 7.71
C LYS A 34 -4.05 -13.82 8.08
N ILE A 35 -3.75 -14.17 9.33
CA ILE A 35 -2.40 -14.35 9.82
C ILE A 35 -2.38 -15.58 10.74
N LYS A 36 -1.18 -16.11 10.99
CA LYS A 36 -0.99 -17.25 11.90
C LYS A 36 -1.45 -16.87 13.32
N GLU A 37 -2.03 -17.85 14.00
CA GLU A 37 -2.41 -17.76 15.41
C GLU A 37 -1.16 -17.47 16.27
N GLY A 38 -1.23 -16.45 17.14
CA GLY A 38 -0.09 -15.98 17.94
C GLY A 38 0.85 -14.98 17.24
N ALA A 39 0.52 -14.51 16.03
CA ALA A 39 1.33 -13.52 15.34
C ALA A 39 1.38 -12.17 16.07
N THR A 40 2.56 -11.58 16.17
CA THR A 40 2.75 -10.32 16.89
C THR A 40 2.18 -9.12 16.11
N THR A 41 2.00 -8.00 16.79
CA THR A 41 1.52 -6.75 16.17
C THR A 41 2.43 -6.31 15.02
N GLU A 42 3.74 -6.55 15.13
CA GLU A 42 4.73 -6.22 14.10
C GLU A 42 4.55 -7.07 12.84
N GLU A 43 4.30 -8.37 12.98
CA GLU A 43 4.05 -9.27 11.85
C GLU A 43 2.76 -8.89 11.12
N LYS A 44 1.70 -8.57 11.87
CA LYS A 44 0.45 -8.04 11.30
C LYS A 44 0.71 -6.75 10.51
N ALA A 45 1.53 -5.84 11.04
CA ALA A 45 1.88 -4.59 10.38
C ALA A 45 2.73 -4.81 9.10
N ILE A 46 3.64 -5.80 9.08
CA ILE A 46 4.41 -6.15 7.88
C ILE A 46 3.49 -6.64 6.77
N VAL A 47 2.63 -7.62 7.07
CA VAL A 47 1.69 -8.19 6.10
C VAL A 47 0.77 -7.12 5.54
N MET A 48 0.26 -6.23 6.40
CA MET A 48 -0.60 -5.13 5.98
C MET A 48 0.14 -4.12 5.09
N ARG A 49 1.40 -3.75 5.43
CA ARG A 49 2.22 -2.85 4.61
C ARG A 49 2.49 -3.41 3.22
N GLU A 50 2.83 -4.68 3.12
CA GLU A 50 3.05 -5.35 1.83
C GLU A 50 1.77 -5.39 0.99
N TRP A 51 0.63 -5.64 1.64
CA TRP A 51 -0.64 -5.58 0.95
C TRP A 51 -0.98 -4.17 0.44
N TYR A 52 -0.82 -3.14 1.28
CA TYR A 52 -1.00 -1.75 0.86
C TYR A 52 -0.07 -1.37 -0.30
N ARG A 53 1.17 -1.84 -0.27
CA ARG A 53 2.15 -1.62 -1.35
C ARG A 53 1.64 -2.17 -2.67
N LYS A 54 1.07 -3.38 -2.66
CA LYS A 54 0.47 -3.99 -3.86
C LYS A 54 -0.74 -3.21 -4.35
N GLN A 55 -1.66 -2.80 -3.46
CA GLN A 55 -2.83 -2.00 -3.85
C GLN A 55 -2.43 -0.66 -4.46
N LEU A 56 -1.46 0.03 -3.85
CA LEU A 56 -0.98 1.31 -4.35
C LEU A 56 -0.33 1.15 -5.73
N LYS A 57 0.47 0.10 -5.95
CA LYS A 57 1.02 -0.20 -7.28
C LYS A 57 -0.07 -0.38 -8.33
N LEU A 58 -1.17 -1.07 -8.01
CA LEU A 58 -2.29 -1.25 -8.94
C LEU A 58 -2.96 0.06 -9.34
N GLN A 59 -3.04 1.03 -8.42
CA GLN A 59 -3.62 2.36 -8.70
C GLN A 59 -2.64 3.30 -9.40
N ILE A 60 -1.36 3.21 -9.06
CA ILE A 60 -0.30 4.04 -9.66
C ILE A 60 -0.10 3.67 -11.12
N LYS A 61 -0.12 2.37 -11.48
CA LYS A 61 0.12 1.92 -12.85
C LYS A 61 -0.72 2.65 -13.92
N PRO A 62 -2.07 2.71 -13.82
CA PRO A 62 -2.87 3.44 -14.80
C PRO A 62 -2.65 4.96 -14.74
N LEU A 63 -2.29 5.52 -13.59
CA LEU A 63 -1.95 6.94 -13.48
C LEU A 63 -0.63 7.24 -14.20
N LEU A 64 0.39 6.40 -14.03
CA LEU A 64 1.66 6.52 -14.75
C LEU A 64 1.42 6.46 -16.25
N GLU A 65 0.74 5.43 -16.75
CA GLU A 65 0.44 5.29 -18.18
C GLU A 65 -0.29 6.53 -18.74
N LYS A 66 -1.23 7.10 -17.97
CA LYS A 66 -1.92 8.33 -18.34
C LYS A 66 -0.96 9.54 -18.41
N TRP A 67 -0.15 9.74 -17.38
CA TRP A 67 0.72 10.92 -17.27
C TRP A 67 1.93 10.84 -18.21
N GLU A 68 2.50 9.65 -18.42
CA GLU A 68 3.56 9.42 -19.41
C GLU A 68 3.10 9.81 -20.82
N LYS A 69 1.85 9.48 -21.17
CA LYS A 69 1.26 9.87 -22.45
C LYS A 69 1.01 11.38 -22.58
N ILE A 70 0.59 12.04 -21.48
CA ILE A 70 0.29 13.49 -21.49
C ILE A 70 1.57 14.32 -21.53
N ILE A 71 2.59 13.90 -20.79
CA ILE A 71 3.85 14.62 -20.62
C ILE A 71 4.87 14.19 -21.70
N GLU A 72 4.56 13.14 -22.47
CA GLU A 72 5.43 12.53 -23.48
C GLU A 72 6.79 12.08 -22.92
N VAL A 73 6.79 11.61 -21.67
CA VAL A 73 7.98 11.10 -20.97
C VAL A 73 7.79 9.64 -20.62
N SER A 74 8.80 8.81 -20.88
CA SER A 74 8.84 7.40 -20.48
C SER A 74 9.62 7.24 -19.18
N THR A 75 9.02 6.62 -18.17
CA THR A 75 9.70 6.22 -16.93
C THR A 75 10.38 4.87 -17.17
N ASN A 76 11.65 4.74 -16.78
CA ASN A 76 12.36 3.47 -16.87
C ASN A 76 11.99 2.51 -15.74
N ASP A 77 11.85 3.05 -14.52
CA ASP A 77 11.52 2.25 -13.35
C ASP A 77 10.68 3.04 -12.36
N TRP A 78 9.76 2.37 -11.67
CA TRP A 78 9.02 3.02 -10.59
C TRP A 78 8.73 2.06 -9.44
N GLY A 79 8.67 2.63 -8.25
CA GLY A 79 8.54 1.87 -7.02
C GLY A 79 7.74 2.60 -5.96
N VAL A 80 7.37 1.82 -4.94
CA VAL A 80 6.77 2.34 -3.72
C VAL A 80 7.71 2.04 -2.57
N LYS A 81 8.07 3.07 -1.80
CA LYS A 81 8.97 2.99 -0.64
C LYS A 81 8.33 3.71 0.55
N HIS A 82 8.46 3.18 1.75
CA HIS A 82 8.03 3.90 2.94
C HIS A 82 9.03 5.03 3.23
N MET A 83 8.57 6.28 3.16
CA MET A 83 9.37 7.47 3.44
C MET A 83 8.77 8.24 4.62
N LYS A 84 9.61 8.78 5.50
CA LYS A 84 9.15 9.53 6.68
C LYS A 84 8.88 11.01 6.38
N THR A 85 9.65 11.60 5.48
CA THR A 85 9.72 13.07 5.28
C THR A 85 9.33 13.54 3.89
N LYS A 86 9.18 12.62 2.93
CA LYS A 86 8.90 12.94 1.53
C LYS A 86 7.68 12.16 1.03
N TRP A 87 6.87 12.79 0.18
CA TRP A 87 5.73 12.13 -0.48
C TRP A 87 6.14 11.28 -1.68
N GLY A 88 7.35 11.52 -2.19
CA GLY A 88 7.98 10.76 -3.25
C GLY A 88 9.32 11.37 -3.62
N SER A 89 9.96 10.79 -4.63
CA SER A 89 11.18 11.27 -5.26
C SER A 89 11.14 10.86 -6.73
N CYS A 90 11.66 11.70 -7.62
CA CYS A 90 12.00 11.30 -8.98
C CYS A 90 13.49 11.50 -9.19
N ASN A 91 14.08 10.70 -10.07
CA ASN A 91 15.41 10.92 -10.61
C ASN A 91 15.26 11.09 -12.13
N THR A 92 15.67 12.24 -12.64
CA THR A 92 15.59 12.59 -14.06
C THR A 92 16.65 11.88 -14.90
N ASP A 93 17.84 11.65 -14.34
CA ASP A 93 18.94 10.96 -15.01
C ASP A 93 18.62 9.49 -15.24
N SER A 94 18.10 8.81 -14.21
CA SER A 94 17.71 7.40 -14.29
C SER A 94 16.26 7.17 -14.73
N LYS A 95 15.50 8.26 -14.96
CA LYS A 95 14.06 8.27 -15.25
C LYS A 95 13.28 7.35 -14.30
N SER A 96 13.58 7.44 -13.00
CA SER A 96 13.02 6.54 -11.98
C SER A 96 12.14 7.29 -11.00
N ILE A 97 10.99 6.71 -10.64
CA ILE A 97 10.02 7.34 -9.73
C ILE A 97 9.84 6.49 -8.47
N LEU A 98 10.01 7.09 -7.30
CA LEU A 98 9.70 6.49 -6.00
C LEU A 98 8.54 7.22 -5.35
N LEU A 99 7.46 6.49 -5.08
CA LEU A 99 6.28 7.02 -4.41
C LEU A 99 6.21 6.55 -2.96
N ASN A 100 5.72 7.39 -2.06
CA ASN A 100 5.63 7.03 -0.65
C ASN A 100 4.47 6.06 -0.39
N LEU A 101 4.73 4.97 0.35
CA LEU A 101 3.70 4.04 0.82
C LEU A 101 2.63 4.73 1.69
N GLU A 102 3.00 5.78 2.42
CA GLU A 102 2.08 6.53 3.27
C GLU A 102 0.96 7.23 2.49
N LEU A 103 1.12 7.42 1.17
CA LEU A 103 0.03 7.89 0.30
C LEU A 103 -1.18 6.96 0.34
N ALA A 104 -0.99 5.67 0.57
CA ALA A 104 -2.09 4.71 0.72
C ALA A 104 -2.99 5.01 1.94
N LYS A 105 -2.51 5.79 2.91
CA LYS A 105 -3.26 6.17 4.11
C LYS A 105 -4.14 7.40 3.89
N LYS A 106 -3.85 8.22 2.87
CA LYS A 106 -4.71 9.35 2.50
C LYS A 106 -5.80 8.86 1.55
N SER A 107 -7.05 8.91 1.99
CA SER A 107 -8.19 8.80 1.08
C SER A 107 -8.20 10.02 0.14
N PRO A 108 -8.48 9.85 -1.16
CA PRO A 108 -8.88 10.96 -2.02
C PRO A 108 -10.22 11.55 -1.55
#